data_AF-A0A1M6EJ58-F1
#
_entry.id   AF-A0A1M6EJ58-F1
#
_cell.length_a   1.000
_cell.length_b   1.000
_cell.length_c   1.000
_cell.angle_alpha   90.00
_cell.angle_beta   90.00
_cell.angle_gamma   90.00
#
_symmetry.space_group_name_H-M   'P 1'
#
loop_
_entity.id
_entity.type
_entity.pdbx_description
1 polymer ?
#
loop_
_entity_poly.entity_id
_entity_poly.type
_entity_poly.pdbx_seq_one_letter_code
_entity_poly.pdbx_strand_id
1 'polypeptide(L)'
;MIDLSPEMQRCFPEPGSFEKVLEAEGDVVRAKEGRRTFRFEFEGKGYFAKVHLGIGWGEVFKNLTQFRCPVVDASNEWKAVSLLESVGVETVSLVGKGARGANPAKRQSFVIMDELKEKVELEDFMKEYGGLTGSKRLKLKRTLVRQVADIGRRMHGAGMNHRDFYLCHFHIGERDWSTWTEDQKIRLPLLDLHRAQIRGKVPHRWLAKDLGALFYSAIDCGITDRDMVAFLRGYLGEQWKSELKKDAALWDSVVSRARGFYRKHRGKLPVLPGVFANLP
;
A
#
# COMPACT_ATOMS: atom_id res chain seq x y z
N MET A 1 8.12 -15.88 -19.05
CA MET A 1 6.95 -15.05 -19.42
C MET A 1 7.39 -13.61 -19.37
N ILE A 2 7.10 -12.85 -20.42
CA ILE A 2 7.27 -11.40 -20.48
C ILE A 2 6.01 -10.80 -21.09
N ASP A 3 5.57 -9.69 -20.55
CA ASP A 3 4.40 -8.94 -20.99
C ASP A 3 4.75 -7.44 -20.85
N LEU A 4 4.87 -6.76 -21.99
CA LEU A 4 5.26 -5.36 -22.08
C LEU A 4 4.17 -4.60 -22.85
N SER A 5 3.83 -3.40 -22.39
CA SER A 5 2.98 -2.48 -23.14
C SER A 5 3.63 -2.11 -24.48
N PRO A 6 2.87 -1.63 -25.48
CA PRO A 6 3.45 -1.20 -26.76
C PRO A 6 4.56 -0.15 -26.62
N GLU A 7 4.46 0.74 -25.64
CA GLU A 7 5.49 1.74 -25.34
C GLU A 7 6.77 1.06 -24.80
N MET A 8 6.62 0.09 -23.89
CA MET A 8 7.75 -0.65 -23.32
C MET A 8 8.37 -1.64 -24.32
N GLN A 9 7.62 -2.14 -25.29
CA GLN A 9 8.17 -2.94 -26.39
C GLN A 9 9.07 -2.09 -27.31
N ARG A 10 8.79 -0.79 -27.48
CA ARG A 10 9.69 0.13 -28.19
C ARG A 10 10.94 0.46 -27.36
N CYS A 11 10.77 0.63 -26.05
CA CYS A 11 11.89 0.89 -25.13
C CYS A 11 12.83 -0.33 -25.02
N PHE A 12 12.26 -1.54 -24.97
CA PHE A 12 12.99 -2.80 -24.83
C PHE A 12 12.62 -3.78 -25.97
N PRO A 13 13.10 -3.52 -27.21
CA PRO A 13 12.72 -4.32 -28.37
C PRO A 13 13.32 -5.72 -28.33
N GLU A 14 12.65 -6.67 -28.97
CA GLU A 14 13.20 -8.01 -29.24
C GLU A 14 14.32 -7.94 -30.31
N PRO A 15 15.26 -8.91 -30.33
CA PRO A 15 15.42 -10.00 -29.35
C PRO A 15 16.06 -9.53 -28.03
N GLY A 16 15.80 -10.26 -26.94
CA GLY A 16 16.49 -10.08 -25.65
C GLY A 16 15.91 -8.97 -24.80
N SER A 17 14.61 -8.68 -24.94
CA SER A 17 13.90 -7.68 -24.14
C SER A 17 14.06 -7.90 -22.63
N PHE A 18 14.07 -9.16 -22.19
CA PHE A 18 14.22 -9.52 -20.78
C PHE A 18 15.58 -9.09 -20.24
N GLU A 19 16.67 -9.44 -20.92
CA GLU A 19 18.04 -9.03 -20.59
C GLU A 19 18.16 -7.51 -20.54
N LYS A 20 17.64 -6.82 -21.58
CA LYS A 20 17.67 -5.36 -21.65
C LYS A 20 17.00 -4.70 -20.44
N VAL A 21 15.86 -5.21 -19.98
CA VAL A 21 15.20 -4.70 -18.77
C VAL A 21 16.03 -4.97 -17.51
N LEU A 22 16.64 -6.15 -17.40
CA LEU A 22 17.47 -6.49 -16.24
C LEU A 22 18.72 -5.60 -16.14
N GLU A 23 19.32 -5.28 -17.28
CA GLU A 23 20.57 -4.50 -17.41
C GLU A 23 20.33 -2.99 -17.50
N ALA A 24 19.10 -2.55 -17.81
CA ALA A 24 18.75 -1.14 -17.97
C ALA A 24 19.26 -0.27 -16.82
N GLU A 25 19.81 0.89 -17.16
CA GLU A 25 20.29 1.87 -16.18
C GLU A 25 19.27 2.99 -15.96
N GLY A 26 19.42 3.68 -14.84
CA GLY A 26 18.56 4.78 -14.44
C GLY A 26 18.89 5.23 -13.04
N ASP A 27 18.13 6.20 -12.53
CA ASP A 27 18.33 6.76 -11.20
C ASP A 27 17.99 5.70 -10.14
N VAL A 28 19.02 5.10 -9.55
CA VAL A 28 18.84 4.03 -8.57
C VAL A 28 18.27 4.60 -7.28
N VAL A 29 17.00 4.31 -7.02
CA VAL A 29 16.30 4.70 -5.79
C VAL A 29 16.58 3.70 -4.67
N ARG A 30 16.79 2.43 -4.99
CA ARG A 30 17.11 1.40 -3.99
C ARG A 30 17.85 0.21 -4.59
N ALA A 31 18.97 -0.14 -3.99
CA ALA A 31 19.68 -1.40 -4.24
C ALA A 31 19.78 -2.20 -2.93
N LYS A 32 19.28 -3.44 -2.94
CA LYS A 32 19.47 -4.44 -1.87
C LYS A 32 19.80 -5.79 -2.52
N GLU A 33 20.33 -6.73 -1.76
CA GLU A 33 20.71 -8.07 -2.24
C GLU A 33 19.63 -8.67 -3.16
N GLY A 34 19.98 -8.84 -4.45
CA GLY A 34 19.08 -9.40 -5.46
C GLY A 34 17.90 -8.54 -5.91
N ARG A 35 17.75 -7.29 -5.45
CA ARG A 35 16.67 -6.37 -5.85
C ARG A 35 17.17 -4.95 -6.16
N ARG A 36 16.89 -4.48 -7.37
CA ARG A 36 17.22 -3.12 -7.85
C ARG A 36 15.93 -2.39 -8.21
N THR A 37 15.75 -1.17 -7.71
CA THR A 37 14.66 -0.28 -8.09
C THR A 37 15.25 1.02 -8.62
N PHE A 38 14.91 1.37 -9.85
CA PHE A 38 15.42 2.56 -10.52
C PHE A 38 14.32 3.26 -11.29
N ARG A 39 14.48 4.58 -11.44
CA ARG A 39 13.66 5.42 -12.31
C ARG A 39 14.35 5.57 -13.66
N PHE A 40 13.60 5.54 -14.74
CA PHE A 40 14.11 5.88 -16.06
C PHE A 40 13.06 6.69 -16.83
N GLU A 41 13.49 7.42 -17.84
CA GLU A 41 12.60 8.21 -18.69
C GLU A 41 12.63 7.66 -20.11
N PHE A 42 11.46 7.59 -20.74
CA PHE A 42 11.32 7.17 -22.13
C PHE A 42 10.19 7.97 -22.79
N GLU A 43 10.48 8.53 -23.98
CA GLU A 43 9.53 9.39 -24.73
C GLU A 43 8.94 10.54 -23.86
N GLY A 44 9.74 11.12 -22.95
CA GLY A 44 9.32 12.22 -22.07
C GLY A 44 8.40 11.82 -20.92
N LYS A 45 8.18 10.52 -20.69
CA LYS A 45 7.45 9.97 -19.54
C LYS A 45 8.41 9.26 -18.60
N GLY A 46 8.19 9.40 -17.30
CA GLY A 46 8.95 8.70 -16.27
C GLY A 46 8.34 7.34 -15.92
N TYR A 47 9.20 6.38 -15.61
CA TYR A 47 8.85 5.02 -15.25
C TYR A 47 9.69 4.53 -14.07
N PHE A 48 9.15 3.59 -13.30
CA PHE A 48 9.87 2.86 -12.27
C PHE A 48 9.99 1.38 -12.63
N ALA A 49 11.22 0.89 -12.71
CA ALA A 49 11.52 -0.52 -12.85
C ALA A 49 11.99 -1.11 -11.51
N LYS A 50 11.40 -2.23 -11.13
CA LYS A 50 11.84 -3.06 -10.01
C LYS A 50 12.30 -4.40 -10.57
N VAL A 51 13.60 -4.65 -10.50
CA VAL A 51 14.26 -5.85 -11.01
C VAL A 51 14.69 -6.73 -9.83
N HIS A 52 14.45 -8.03 -9.96
CA HIS A 52 14.85 -9.07 -9.03
C HIS A 52 15.76 -10.08 -9.74
N LEU A 53 16.95 -10.32 -9.20
CA LEU A 53 17.97 -11.22 -9.77
C LEU A 53 18.13 -12.53 -8.97
N GLY A 54 17.28 -12.75 -7.97
CA GLY A 54 17.32 -13.89 -7.05
C GLY A 54 17.90 -13.50 -5.68
N ILE A 55 17.29 -14.03 -4.62
CA ILE A 55 17.64 -13.73 -3.22
C ILE A 55 18.61 -14.74 -2.58
N GLY A 56 18.97 -15.81 -3.32
CA GLY A 56 19.81 -16.89 -2.80
C GLY A 56 19.11 -17.79 -1.77
N TRP A 57 19.65 -18.99 -1.54
CA TRP A 57 19.06 -19.96 -0.61
C TRP A 57 19.15 -19.52 0.86
N GLY A 58 20.19 -18.77 1.23
CA GLY A 58 20.35 -18.27 2.61
C GLY A 58 19.17 -17.42 3.06
N GLU A 59 18.66 -16.52 2.22
CA GLU A 59 17.52 -15.68 2.54
C GLU A 59 16.18 -16.42 2.45
N VAL A 60 16.07 -17.41 1.54
CA VAL A 60 14.92 -18.32 1.49
C VAL A 60 14.81 -19.11 2.79
N PHE A 61 15.88 -19.77 3.23
CA PHE A 61 15.89 -20.52 4.49
C PHE A 61 15.67 -19.62 5.70
N LYS A 62 16.30 -18.43 5.77
CA LYS A 62 16.09 -17.47 6.87
C LYS A 62 14.62 -17.03 6.99
N ASN A 63 13.94 -16.77 5.89
CA ASN A 63 12.53 -16.41 5.94
C ASN A 63 11.68 -17.62 6.37
N LEU A 64 11.94 -18.80 5.82
CA LEU A 64 11.21 -20.03 6.18
C LEU A 64 11.40 -20.43 7.65
N THR A 65 12.61 -20.35 8.20
CA THR A 65 12.89 -20.62 9.63
C THR A 65 12.25 -19.61 10.56
N GLN A 66 11.93 -18.41 10.07
CA GLN A 66 11.13 -17.40 10.78
C GLN A 66 9.62 -17.53 10.50
N PHE A 67 9.17 -18.62 9.87
CA PHE A 67 7.79 -18.84 9.41
C PHE A 67 7.25 -17.71 8.53
N ARG A 68 8.13 -17.06 7.76
CA ARG A 68 7.79 -16.04 6.76
C ARG A 68 7.94 -16.65 5.37
N CYS A 69 6.92 -16.53 4.53
CA CYS A 69 7.09 -16.84 3.11
C CYS A 69 8.06 -15.82 2.50
N PRO A 70 9.18 -16.25 1.89
CA PRO A 70 10.10 -15.34 1.21
C PRO A 70 9.38 -14.65 0.04
N VAL A 71 9.73 -13.39 -0.22
CA VAL A 71 9.29 -12.70 -1.44
C VAL A 71 10.27 -13.11 -2.53
N VAL A 72 9.90 -14.13 -3.29
CA VAL A 72 10.81 -14.85 -4.18
C VAL A 72 10.78 -14.32 -5.62
N ASP A 73 9.77 -13.52 -5.96
CA ASP A 73 9.68 -12.81 -7.23
C ASP A 73 8.77 -11.58 -7.13
N ALA A 74 8.79 -10.76 -8.18
CA ALA A 74 7.91 -9.61 -8.33
C ALA A 74 6.43 -10.01 -8.59
N SER A 75 6.09 -11.30 -8.61
CA SER A 75 4.74 -11.74 -9.00
C SER A 75 3.65 -11.34 -8.02
N ASN A 76 4.02 -11.18 -6.76
CA ASN A 76 3.10 -10.66 -5.75
C ASN A 76 2.66 -9.24 -6.09
N GLU A 77 3.59 -8.41 -6.56
CA GLU A 77 3.32 -7.00 -6.82
C GLU A 77 2.35 -6.83 -8.00
N TRP A 78 2.60 -7.49 -9.14
CA TRP A 78 1.67 -7.35 -10.26
C TRP A 78 0.31 -8.02 -10.01
N LYS A 79 0.26 -9.14 -9.25
CA LYS A 79 -1.02 -9.76 -8.88
C LYS A 79 -1.82 -8.85 -7.94
N ALA A 80 -1.15 -8.18 -7.01
CA ALA A 80 -1.77 -7.22 -6.10
C ALA A 80 -2.32 -6.01 -6.86
N VAL A 81 -1.54 -5.44 -7.78
CA VAL A 81 -2.03 -4.35 -8.64
C VAL A 81 -3.27 -4.78 -9.43
N SER A 82 -3.21 -5.91 -10.14
CA SER A 82 -4.36 -6.38 -10.93
C SER A 82 -5.60 -6.64 -10.07
N LEU A 83 -5.43 -7.13 -8.84
CA LEU A 83 -6.56 -7.31 -7.92
C LEU A 83 -7.12 -5.96 -7.46
N LEU A 84 -6.28 -5.00 -7.07
CA LEU A 84 -6.74 -3.67 -6.66
C LEU A 84 -7.50 -2.97 -7.79
N GLU A 85 -6.98 -3.03 -9.03
CA GLU A 85 -7.65 -2.52 -10.22
C GLU A 85 -9.03 -3.17 -10.41
N SER A 86 -9.13 -4.49 -10.25
CA SER A 86 -10.39 -5.22 -10.40
C SER A 86 -11.47 -4.84 -9.38
N VAL A 87 -11.06 -4.30 -8.22
CA VAL A 87 -11.98 -3.77 -7.19
C VAL A 87 -12.02 -2.25 -7.15
N GLY A 88 -11.50 -1.60 -8.20
CA GLY A 88 -11.52 -0.14 -8.39
C GLY A 88 -10.65 0.65 -7.41
N VAL A 89 -9.72 0.00 -6.71
CA VAL A 89 -8.77 0.67 -5.82
C VAL A 89 -7.62 1.20 -6.67
N GLU A 90 -7.39 2.51 -6.63
CA GLU A 90 -6.32 3.14 -7.38
C GLU A 90 -4.95 2.74 -6.81
N THR A 91 -4.00 2.48 -7.71
CA THR A 91 -2.61 2.13 -7.40
C THR A 91 -1.73 2.51 -8.60
N VAL A 92 -0.47 2.05 -8.62
CA VAL A 92 0.44 2.16 -9.76
C VAL A 92 -0.13 1.45 -11.00
N SER A 93 0.14 2.01 -12.16
CA SER A 93 -0.18 1.40 -13.46
C SER A 93 0.99 0.54 -13.92
N LEU A 94 0.72 -0.72 -14.29
CA LEU A 94 1.73 -1.64 -14.80
C LEU A 94 1.88 -1.50 -16.31
N VAL A 95 3.09 -1.23 -16.76
CA VAL A 95 3.43 -1.14 -18.19
C VAL A 95 4.38 -2.25 -18.65
N GLY A 96 4.90 -3.05 -17.72
CA GLY A 96 5.69 -4.23 -18.06
C GLY A 96 5.84 -5.18 -16.89
N LYS A 97 5.91 -6.47 -17.16
CA LYS A 97 6.20 -7.51 -16.17
C LYS A 97 6.90 -8.69 -16.84
N GLY A 98 7.75 -9.36 -16.07
CA GLY A 98 8.42 -10.55 -16.55
C GLY A 98 8.86 -11.44 -15.41
N ALA A 99 8.85 -12.75 -15.65
CA ALA A 99 9.50 -13.73 -14.78
C ALA A 99 10.04 -14.91 -15.57
N ARG A 100 11.21 -15.41 -15.15
CA ARG A 100 11.85 -16.63 -15.64
C ARG A 100 12.65 -17.34 -14.56
N GLY A 101 12.85 -18.64 -14.76
CA GLY A 101 13.56 -19.52 -13.84
C GLY A 101 12.63 -20.24 -12.85
N ALA A 102 12.79 -21.57 -12.77
CA ALA A 102 12.04 -22.42 -11.83
C ALA A 102 12.64 -22.40 -10.41
N ASN A 103 13.96 -22.17 -10.29
CA ASN A 103 14.65 -22.15 -9.01
C ASN A 103 14.32 -20.86 -8.24
N PRO A 104 13.65 -20.93 -7.08
CA PRO A 104 13.26 -19.75 -6.32
C PRO A 104 14.47 -18.89 -5.89
N ALA A 105 15.60 -19.50 -5.56
CA ALA A 105 16.80 -18.78 -5.12
C ALA A 105 17.48 -17.97 -6.26
N LYS A 106 17.25 -18.34 -7.52
CA LYS A 106 17.85 -17.71 -8.72
C LYS A 106 16.78 -17.15 -9.66
N ARG A 107 15.54 -17.01 -9.19
CA ARG A 107 14.42 -16.58 -10.02
C ARG A 107 14.61 -15.12 -10.38
N GLN A 108 14.54 -14.84 -11.68
CA GLN A 108 14.63 -13.49 -12.20
C GLN A 108 13.24 -13.00 -12.54
N SER A 109 12.93 -11.78 -12.12
CA SER A 109 11.66 -11.15 -12.43
C SER A 109 11.79 -9.65 -12.41
N PHE A 110 10.92 -8.97 -13.15
CA PHE A 110 10.82 -7.53 -13.08
C PHE A 110 9.38 -7.07 -13.17
N VAL A 111 9.16 -5.83 -12.74
CA VAL A 111 7.94 -5.07 -12.97
C VAL A 111 8.31 -3.64 -13.34
N ILE A 112 7.63 -3.09 -14.35
CA ILE A 112 7.75 -1.71 -14.82
C ILE A 112 6.42 -1.03 -14.61
N MET A 113 6.45 0.13 -13.99
CA MET A 113 5.28 0.92 -13.63
C MET A 113 5.42 2.35 -14.12
N ASP A 114 4.29 2.98 -14.42
CA ASP A 114 4.24 4.43 -14.65
C ASP A 114 4.70 5.19 -13.40
N GLU A 115 5.41 6.30 -13.61
CA GLU A 115 5.66 7.25 -12.54
C GLU A 115 4.34 7.87 -12.05
N LEU A 116 4.14 7.83 -10.73
CA LEU A 116 2.96 8.44 -10.11
C LEU A 116 3.05 9.95 -10.10
N LYS A 117 1.89 10.58 -10.34
CA LYS A 117 1.72 12.02 -10.18
C LYS A 117 1.57 12.39 -8.70
N GLU A 118 0.94 11.53 -7.92
CA GLU A 118 0.74 11.68 -6.49
C GLU A 118 2.04 11.31 -5.72
N LYS A 119 2.81 12.33 -5.35
CA LYS A 119 4.12 12.16 -4.70
C LYS A 119 4.13 12.45 -3.20
N VAL A 120 3.04 12.99 -2.66
CA VAL A 120 2.93 13.33 -1.23
C VAL A 120 2.32 12.18 -0.45
N GLU A 121 3.00 11.71 0.58
CA GLU A 121 2.47 10.71 1.50
C GLU A 121 1.30 11.27 2.31
N LEU A 122 0.21 10.52 2.44
CA LEU A 122 -0.99 10.97 3.13
C LEU A 122 -0.74 11.24 4.62
N GLU A 123 0.15 10.48 5.26
CA GLU A 123 0.54 10.70 6.65
C GLU A 123 1.11 12.09 6.87
N ASP A 124 1.99 12.54 5.97
CA ASP A 124 2.58 13.88 6.00
C ASP A 124 1.56 14.95 5.63
N PHE A 125 0.77 14.71 4.57
CA PHE A 125 -0.30 15.62 4.17
C PHE A 125 -1.29 15.89 5.30
N MET A 126 -1.69 14.86 6.06
CA MET A 126 -2.66 14.97 7.14
C MET A 126 -2.14 15.72 8.38
N LYS A 127 -0.85 16.07 8.46
CA LYS A 127 -0.35 16.93 9.55
C LYS A 127 -0.80 18.38 9.35
N GLU A 128 -0.73 18.88 8.12
CA GLU A 128 -0.95 20.29 7.79
C GLU A 128 -2.15 20.55 6.87
N TYR A 129 -2.66 19.54 6.17
CA TYR A 129 -3.76 19.62 5.20
C TYR A 129 -3.56 20.71 4.14
N GLY A 130 -2.32 20.90 3.68
CA GLY A 130 -1.97 21.97 2.73
C GLY A 130 -2.24 23.38 3.28
N GLY A 131 -2.13 23.58 4.59
CA GLY A 131 -2.40 24.86 5.26
C GLY A 131 -3.88 25.17 5.50
N LEU A 132 -4.80 24.25 5.15
CA LEU A 132 -6.23 24.47 5.35
C LEU A 132 -6.60 24.53 6.84
N THR A 133 -7.57 25.37 7.16
CA THR A 133 -8.13 25.52 8.52
C THR A 133 -9.66 25.45 8.52
N GLY A 134 -10.25 25.43 9.73
CA GLY A 134 -11.70 25.53 9.92
C GLY A 134 -12.52 24.42 9.26
N SER A 135 -13.67 24.81 8.68
CA SER A 135 -14.65 23.89 8.11
C SER A 135 -14.15 23.14 6.87
N LYS A 136 -13.34 23.79 6.02
CA LYS A 136 -12.73 23.16 4.82
C LYS A 136 -11.79 22.02 5.21
N ARG A 137 -10.89 22.24 6.19
CA ARG A 137 -10.01 21.19 6.73
C ARG A 137 -10.81 20.00 7.24
N LEU A 138 -11.88 20.26 8.00
CA LEU A 138 -12.73 19.20 8.55
C LEU A 138 -13.43 18.38 7.46
N LYS A 139 -13.93 19.03 6.41
CA LYS A 139 -14.54 18.37 5.24
C LYS A 139 -13.53 17.48 4.52
N LEU A 140 -12.36 18.03 4.18
CA LEU A 140 -11.29 17.29 3.52
C LEU A 140 -10.85 16.08 4.35
N LYS A 141 -10.62 16.25 5.65
CA LYS A 141 -10.29 15.15 6.57
C LYS A 141 -11.31 14.03 6.51
N ARG A 142 -12.61 14.35 6.59
CA ARG A 142 -13.68 13.35 6.51
C ARG A 142 -13.72 12.64 5.17
N THR A 143 -13.49 13.35 4.07
CA THR A 143 -13.40 12.74 2.73
C THR A 143 -12.25 11.72 2.67
N LEU A 144 -11.06 12.11 3.13
CA LEU A 144 -9.88 11.23 3.14
C LEU A 144 -10.08 10.00 4.03
N VAL A 145 -10.61 10.19 5.25
CA VAL A 145 -10.89 9.08 6.18
C VAL A 145 -11.87 8.08 5.59
N ARG A 146 -12.93 8.56 4.92
CA ARG A 146 -13.89 7.67 4.24
C ARG A 146 -13.26 6.94 3.06
N GLN A 147 -12.42 7.61 2.28
CA GLN A 147 -11.75 7.00 1.14
C GLN A 147 -10.74 5.93 1.57
N VAL A 148 -9.96 6.18 2.62
CA VAL A 148 -9.06 5.18 3.22
C VAL A 148 -9.84 3.98 3.75
N ALA A 149 -10.98 4.22 4.42
CA ALA A 149 -11.85 3.15 4.91
C ALA A 149 -12.41 2.29 3.77
N ASP A 150 -12.88 2.93 2.70
CA ASP A 150 -13.42 2.25 1.51
C ASP A 150 -12.33 1.46 0.76
N ILE A 151 -11.13 2.03 0.57
CA ILE A 151 -9.99 1.31 -0.01
C ILE A 151 -9.66 0.07 0.82
N GLY A 152 -9.55 0.22 2.14
CA GLY A 152 -9.31 -0.91 3.05
C GLY A 152 -10.39 -1.97 2.95
N ARG A 153 -11.67 -1.56 2.90
CA ARG A 153 -12.82 -2.48 2.76
C ARG A 153 -12.76 -3.26 1.47
N ARG A 154 -12.55 -2.58 0.34
CA ARG A 154 -12.51 -3.21 -0.99
C ARG A 154 -11.32 -4.16 -1.11
N MET A 155 -10.14 -3.74 -0.68
CA MET A 155 -8.93 -4.58 -0.67
C MET A 155 -9.11 -5.83 0.22
N HIS A 156 -9.51 -5.67 1.48
CA HIS A 156 -9.70 -6.80 2.40
C HIS A 156 -10.88 -7.70 1.98
N GLY A 157 -11.95 -7.12 1.44
CA GLY A 157 -13.10 -7.82 0.89
C GLY A 157 -12.75 -8.67 -0.33
N ALA A 158 -11.79 -8.23 -1.13
CA ALA A 158 -11.21 -8.99 -2.25
C ALA A 158 -10.25 -10.11 -1.79
N GLY A 159 -10.09 -10.31 -0.48
CA GLY A 159 -9.21 -11.35 0.06
C GLY A 159 -7.73 -10.98 0.08
N MET A 160 -7.39 -9.70 -0.12
CA MET A 160 -6.02 -9.20 -0.08
C MET A 160 -5.69 -8.49 1.22
N ASN A 161 -4.53 -8.78 1.79
CA ASN A 161 -3.92 -7.99 2.86
C ASN A 161 -2.60 -7.40 2.39
N HIS A 162 -2.35 -6.14 2.73
CA HIS A 162 -1.20 -5.34 2.33
C HIS A 162 0.09 -5.75 3.06
N ARG A 163 -0.01 -6.07 4.36
CA ARG A 163 1.08 -6.29 5.33
C ARG A 163 1.81 -5.06 5.84
N ASP A 164 1.84 -3.98 5.08
CA ASP A 164 2.43 -2.69 5.47
C ASP A 164 1.38 -1.60 5.28
N PHE A 165 0.17 -1.79 5.84
CA PHE A 165 -0.97 -0.91 5.58
C PHE A 165 -0.92 0.37 6.43
N TYR A 166 0.02 1.26 6.15
CA TYR A 166 0.20 2.53 6.86
C TYR A 166 -0.30 3.72 6.01
N LEU A 167 -0.62 4.85 6.64
CA LEU A 167 -1.02 6.08 5.94
C LEU A 167 0.04 6.57 4.96
N CYS A 168 1.33 6.40 5.26
CA CYS A 168 2.41 6.80 4.34
C CYS A 168 2.37 6.09 2.98
N HIS A 169 1.73 4.93 2.87
CA HIS A 169 1.59 4.21 1.60
C HIS A 169 0.38 4.65 0.76
N PHE A 170 -0.44 5.57 1.27
CA PHE A 170 -1.43 6.27 0.47
C PHE A 170 -0.81 7.56 -0.02
N HIS A 171 -0.86 7.80 -1.33
CA HIS A 171 -0.29 8.99 -1.92
C HIS A 171 -1.37 9.96 -2.39
N ILE A 172 -1.11 11.25 -2.30
CA ILE A 172 -2.02 12.31 -2.72
C ILE A 172 -1.29 13.32 -3.63
N GLY A 173 -2.04 13.92 -4.54
CA GLY A 173 -1.50 14.92 -5.48
C GLY A 173 -1.23 16.26 -4.80
N GLU A 174 -0.13 16.89 -5.17
CA GLU A 174 0.13 18.28 -4.80
C GLU A 174 -0.75 19.21 -5.66
N ARG A 175 -1.45 20.13 -5.00
CA ARG A 175 -2.33 21.11 -5.62
C ARG A 175 -2.67 22.21 -4.62
N ASP A 176 -3.26 23.29 -5.12
CA ASP A 176 -3.87 24.30 -4.25
C ASP A 176 -5.15 23.76 -3.61
N TRP A 177 -5.03 23.29 -2.36
CA TRP A 177 -6.13 22.76 -1.56
C TRP A 177 -7.13 23.82 -1.11
N SER A 178 -6.80 25.12 -1.18
CA SER A 178 -7.74 26.21 -0.87
C SER A 178 -8.91 26.26 -1.85
N THR A 179 -8.68 25.82 -3.09
CA THR A 179 -9.66 25.72 -4.18
C THR A 179 -10.45 24.42 -4.20
N TRP A 180 -10.10 23.46 -3.34
CA TRP A 180 -10.77 22.17 -3.31
C TRP A 180 -12.23 22.28 -2.83
N THR A 181 -13.09 21.51 -3.48
CA THR A 181 -14.53 21.37 -3.18
C THR A 181 -14.92 19.89 -3.11
N GLU A 182 -16.00 19.56 -2.40
CA GLU A 182 -16.39 18.17 -2.10
C GLU A 182 -16.76 17.35 -3.35
N ASP A 183 -17.12 17.99 -4.46
CA ASP A 183 -17.40 17.39 -5.77
C ASP A 183 -16.14 16.96 -6.53
N GLN A 184 -14.97 17.51 -6.16
CA GLN A 184 -13.72 17.15 -6.81
C GLN A 184 -13.19 15.82 -6.28
N LYS A 185 -13.03 14.86 -7.19
CA LYS A 185 -12.42 13.56 -6.88
C LYS A 185 -10.96 13.75 -6.43
N ILE A 186 -10.62 13.11 -5.32
CA ILE A 186 -9.26 12.99 -4.82
C ILE A 186 -8.74 11.62 -5.25
N ARG A 187 -7.65 11.58 -6.02
CA ARG A 187 -6.90 10.34 -6.24
C ARG A 187 -6.10 10.00 -4.99
N LEU A 188 -6.15 8.73 -4.59
CA LEU A 188 -5.44 8.25 -3.41
C LEU A 188 -4.81 6.87 -3.66
N PRO A 189 -3.86 6.76 -4.60
CA PRO A 189 -3.24 5.48 -4.93
C PRO A 189 -2.57 4.82 -3.71
N LEU A 190 -2.82 3.52 -3.54
CA LEU A 190 -2.19 2.68 -2.51
C LEU A 190 -0.94 2.00 -3.07
N LEU A 191 0.21 2.21 -2.42
CA LEU A 191 1.52 1.79 -2.90
C LEU A 191 2.18 0.73 -2.02
N ASP A 192 3.34 0.24 -2.44
CA ASP A 192 4.18 -0.71 -1.73
C ASP A 192 3.60 -2.13 -1.58
N LEU A 193 3.01 -2.63 -2.67
CA LEU A 193 2.31 -3.91 -2.73
C LEU A 193 3.22 -5.15 -2.76
N HIS A 194 4.53 -4.99 -2.68
CA HIS A 194 5.52 -6.07 -2.83
C HIS A 194 5.37 -7.21 -1.80
N ARG A 195 4.73 -6.95 -0.66
CA ARG A 195 4.45 -7.93 0.41
C ARG A 195 2.98 -8.31 0.51
N ALA A 196 2.13 -7.78 -0.37
CA ALA A 196 0.72 -8.09 -0.37
C ALA A 196 0.48 -9.60 -0.54
N GLN A 197 -0.61 -10.09 0.06
CA GLN A 197 -0.98 -11.50 0.01
C GLN A 197 -2.46 -11.62 -0.35
N ILE A 198 -2.76 -12.49 -1.30
CA ILE A 198 -4.11 -12.69 -1.84
C ILE A 198 -4.58 -14.10 -1.49
N ARG A 199 -5.84 -14.21 -1.04
CA ARG A 199 -6.53 -15.45 -0.65
C ARG A 199 -8.02 -15.32 -0.97
N GLY A 200 -8.81 -16.38 -0.77
CA GLY A 200 -10.28 -16.27 -0.87
C GLY A 200 -10.91 -15.38 0.22
N LYS A 201 -10.28 -15.30 1.40
CA LYS A 201 -10.66 -14.40 2.49
C LYS A 201 -9.42 -14.04 3.30
N VAL A 202 -9.31 -12.78 3.76
CA VAL A 202 -8.21 -12.38 4.63
C VAL A 202 -8.37 -13.00 6.02
N PRO A 203 -7.38 -13.76 6.53
CA PRO A 203 -7.43 -14.29 7.89
C PRO A 203 -7.41 -13.16 8.93
N HIS A 204 -8.12 -13.37 10.03
CA HIS A 204 -8.25 -12.42 11.13
C HIS A 204 -6.91 -11.82 11.62
N ARG A 205 -5.87 -12.64 11.73
CA ARG A 205 -4.52 -12.18 12.14
C ARG A 205 -3.94 -11.09 11.23
N TRP A 206 -4.25 -11.16 9.93
CA TRP A 206 -3.75 -10.25 8.90
C TRP A 206 -4.61 -9.00 8.82
N LEU A 207 -5.94 -9.11 8.98
CA LEU A 207 -6.82 -7.94 9.19
C LEU A 207 -6.36 -7.13 10.40
N ALA A 208 -6.13 -7.78 11.55
CA ALA A 208 -5.64 -7.14 12.76
C ALA A 208 -4.27 -6.48 12.56
N LYS A 209 -3.45 -7.01 11.65
CA LYS A 209 -2.13 -6.45 11.37
C LYS A 209 -2.25 -5.18 10.52
N ASP A 210 -3.01 -5.24 9.43
CA ASP A 210 -3.15 -4.14 8.52
C ASP A 210 -3.92 -2.98 9.16
N LEU A 211 -5.08 -3.25 9.77
CA LEU A 211 -5.85 -2.21 10.47
C LEU A 211 -5.10 -1.65 11.68
N GLY A 212 -4.37 -2.50 12.42
CA GLY A 212 -3.53 -2.05 13.52
C GLY A 212 -2.37 -1.15 13.07
N ALA A 213 -1.76 -1.45 11.92
CA ALA A 213 -0.74 -0.61 11.29
C ALA A 213 -1.31 0.74 10.83
N LEU A 214 -2.46 0.71 10.17
CA LEU A 214 -3.17 1.90 9.70
C LEU A 214 -3.48 2.84 10.86
N PHE A 215 -4.13 2.30 11.89
CA PHE A 215 -4.50 3.09 13.04
C PHE A 215 -3.28 3.60 13.80
N TYR A 216 -2.21 2.81 13.91
CA TYR A 216 -0.94 3.29 14.45
C TYR A 216 -0.43 4.53 13.71
N SER A 217 -0.35 4.48 12.37
CA SER A 217 0.11 5.63 11.57
C SER A 217 -0.82 6.83 11.65
N ALA A 218 -2.09 6.64 12.01
CA ALA A 218 -3.07 7.71 12.10
C ALA A 218 -3.07 8.46 13.45
N ILE A 219 -2.49 7.87 14.51
CA ILE A 219 -2.51 8.46 15.88
C ILE A 219 -1.91 9.87 15.88
N ASP A 220 -0.74 10.04 15.26
CA ASP A 220 -0.03 11.32 15.23
C ASP A 220 -0.60 12.30 14.17
N CYS A 221 -1.59 11.87 13.37
CA CYS A 221 -2.32 12.72 12.40
C CYS A 221 -3.55 13.42 13.01
N GLY A 222 -3.70 13.38 14.34
CA GLY A 222 -4.76 14.06 15.06
C GLY A 222 -6.16 13.50 14.79
N ILE A 223 -6.29 12.18 14.62
CA ILE A 223 -7.59 11.50 14.50
C ILE A 223 -8.48 11.73 15.73
N THR A 224 -9.78 11.88 15.50
CA THR A 224 -10.79 12.08 16.56
C THR A 224 -11.79 10.92 16.59
N ASP A 225 -12.63 10.86 17.63
CA ASP A 225 -13.72 9.88 17.72
C ASP A 225 -14.68 9.93 16.53
N ARG A 226 -14.95 11.14 16.02
CA ARG A 226 -15.81 11.31 14.84
C ARG A 226 -15.17 10.75 13.59
N ASP A 227 -13.85 10.87 13.45
CA ASP A 227 -13.11 10.29 12.33
C ASP A 227 -13.11 8.76 12.42
N MET A 228 -12.93 8.21 13.63
CA MET A 228 -12.99 6.76 13.86
C MET A 228 -14.37 6.19 13.54
N VAL A 229 -15.45 6.87 13.93
CA VAL A 229 -16.81 6.46 13.55
C VAL A 229 -17.01 6.55 12.03
N ALA A 230 -16.47 7.58 11.37
CA ALA A 230 -16.54 7.70 9.92
C ALA A 230 -15.78 6.56 9.22
N PHE A 231 -14.60 6.21 9.74
CA PHE A 231 -13.83 5.06 9.27
C PHE A 231 -14.61 3.76 9.43
N LEU A 232 -15.13 3.47 10.63
CA LEU A 232 -15.87 2.23 10.90
C LEU A 232 -17.11 2.10 10.02
N ARG A 233 -17.85 3.19 9.78
CA ARG A 233 -18.98 3.20 8.82
C ARG A 233 -18.54 2.91 7.39
N GLY A 234 -17.43 3.48 6.95
CA GLY A 234 -16.88 3.20 5.61
C GLY A 234 -16.40 1.76 5.48
N TYR A 235 -15.71 1.25 6.50
CA TYR A 235 -15.03 -0.04 6.48
C TYR A 235 -15.97 -1.23 6.75
N LEU A 236 -16.83 -1.14 7.76
CA LEU A 236 -17.79 -2.20 8.15
C LEU A 236 -19.18 -2.02 7.52
N GLY A 237 -19.52 -0.83 7.01
CA GLY A 237 -20.84 -0.49 6.47
C GLY A 237 -21.79 0.14 7.48
N GLU A 238 -23.06 0.28 7.11
CA GLU A 238 -24.08 1.01 7.91
C GLU A 238 -24.31 0.37 9.29
N GLN A 239 -24.25 -0.95 9.35
CA GLN A 239 -24.41 -1.73 10.58
C GLN A 239 -23.10 -1.89 11.36
N TRP A 240 -22.14 -0.97 11.21
CA TRP A 240 -20.80 -1.09 11.82
C TRP A 240 -20.83 -1.44 13.31
N LYS A 241 -21.81 -0.98 14.10
CA LYS A 241 -21.89 -1.30 15.53
C LYS A 241 -22.14 -2.79 15.79
N SER A 242 -23.01 -3.44 15.02
CA SER A 242 -23.28 -4.87 15.17
C SER A 242 -22.13 -5.71 14.61
N GLU A 243 -21.58 -5.32 13.47
CA GLU A 243 -20.40 -6.00 12.88
C GLU A 243 -19.16 -5.90 13.79
N LEU A 244 -18.96 -4.75 14.43
CA LEU A 244 -17.90 -4.53 15.40
C LEU A 244 -18.05 -5.48 16.61
N LYS A 245 -19.27 -5.63 17.16
CA LYS A 245 -19.56 -6.55 18.26
C LYS A 245 -19.44 -8.03 17.87
N LYS A 246 -19.84 -8.36 16.64
CA LYS A 246 -19.80 -9.73 16.11
C LYS A 246 -18.37 -10.27 16.04
N ASP A 247 -17.40 -9.40 15.77
CA ASP A 247 -15.99 -9.74 15.68
C ASP A 247 -15.15 -8.92 16.68
N ALA A 248 -15.62 -8.82 17.93
CA ALA A 248 -14.95 -8.06 19.00
C ALA A 248 -13.47 -8.43 19.17
N ALA A 249 -13.17 -9.74 19.14
CA ALA A 249 -11.80 -10.25 19.21
C ALA A 249 -10.86 -9.69 18.11
N LEU A 250 -11.41 -9.34 16.94
CA LEU A 250 -10.65 -8.67 15.87
C LEU A 250 -10.26 -7.28 16.29
N TRP A 251 -11.22 -6.52 16.77
CA TRP A 251 -11.05 -5.12 17.07
C TRP A 251 -10.19 -4.92 18.33
N ASP A 252 -10.31 -5.78 19.32
CA ASP A 252 -9.35 -5.92 20.42
C ASP A 252 -7.93 -6.15 19.90
N SER A 253 -7.77 -7.09 18.96
CA SER A 253 -6.47 -7.38 18.36
C SER A 253 -5.92 -6.18 17.56
N VAL A 254 -6.78 -5.43 16.88
CA VAL A 254 -6.44 -4.20 16.15
C VAL A 254 -5.94 -3.12 17.11
N VAL A 255 -6.66 -2.85 18.21
CA VAL A 255 -6.27 -1.85 19.22
C VAL A 255 -4.96 -2.25 19.88
N SER A 256 -4.82 -3.52 20.28
CA SER A 256 -3.60 -4.06 20.88
C SER A 256 -2.39 -3.93 19.93
N ARG A 257 -2.58 -4.24 18.64
CA ARG A 257 -1.55 -4.06 17.59
C ARG A 257 -1.14 -2.59 17.44
N ALA A 258 -2.11 -1.68 17.36
CA ALA A 258 -1.83 -0.25 17.23
C ALA A 258 -1.05 0.29 18.45
N ARG A 259 -1.49 -0.04 19.67
CA ARG A 259 -0.77 0.29 20.92
C ARG A 259 0.65 -0.30 20.94
N GLY A 260 0.79 -1.55 20.52
CA GLY A 260 2.07 -2.26 20.45
C GLY A 260 3.04 -1.62 19.46
N PHE A 261 2.58 -1.25 18.26
CA PHE A 261 3.38 -0.52 17.28
C PHE A 261 3.79 0.85 17.81
N TYR A 262 2.86 1.60 18.41
CA TYR A 262 3.16 2.91 18.96
C TYR A 262 4.20 2.83 20.07
N ARG A 263 4.02 1.93 21.05
CA ARG A 263 4.99 1.71 22.13
C ARG A 263 6.37 1.32 21.60
N LYS A 264 6.42 0.44 20.59
CA LYS A 264 7.68 -0.01 20.00
C LYS A 264 8.45 1.13 19.31
N HIS A 265 7.77 2.02 18.58
CA HIS A 265 8.44 3.05 17.78
C HIS A 265 8.57 4.41 18.50
N ARG A 266 7.69 4.71 19.45
CA ARG A 266 7.67 5.98 20.19
C ARG A 266 8.14 5.85 21.65
N GLY A 267 8.35 4.64 22.15
CA GLY A 267 8.79 4.38 23.52
C GLY A 267 7.75 4.67 24.61
N LYS A 268 6.51 5.04 24.24
CA LYS A 268 5.42 5.41 25.15
C LYS A 268 4.08 4.85 24.68
N LEU A 269 3.08 4.84 25.56
CA LEU A 269 1.71 4.49 25.16
C LEU A 269 1.06 5.65 24.39
N PRO A 270 0.22 5.36 23.38
CA PRO A 270 -0.51 6.40 22.67
C PRO A 270 -1.67 6.93 23.51
N VAL A 271 -2.02 8.20 23.29
CA VAL A 271 -3.33 8.74 23.69
C VAL A 271 -4.29 8.46 22.54
N LEU A 272 -5.19 7.51 22.74
CA LEU A 272 -6.19 7.12 21.73
C LEU A 272 -7.51 7.89 21.95
N PRO A 273 -8.22 8.29 20.89
CA PRO A 273 -9.60 8.79 20.99
C PRO A 273 -10.49 7.78 21.72
N GLY A 274 -11.52 8.23 22.46
CA GLY A 274 -12.35 7.37 23.30
C GLY A 274 -13.02 6.20 22.58
N VAL A 275 -13.56 6.41 21.37
CA VAL A 275 -14.12 5.34 20.53
C VAL A 275 -13.06 4.33 20.14
N PHE A 276 -11.84 4.79 19.83
CA PHE A 276 -10.75 3.91 19.45
C PHE A 276 -10.16 3.16 20.65
N ALA A 277 -10.02 3.84 21.79
CA ALA A 277 -9.51 3.26 23.03
C ALA A 277 -10.41 2.14 23.56
N ASN A 278 -11.72 2.24 23.29
CA ASN A 278 -12.78 1.37 23.79
C ASN A 278 -13.54 0.69 22.64
N LEU A 279 -12.86 0.32 21.55
CA LEU A 279 -13.46 -0.65 20.63
C LEU A 279 -13.79 -1.93 21.43
N PRO A 280 -14.93 -2.56 21.15
CA PRO A 280 -15.48 -3.66 21.94
C PRO A 280 -14.74 -4.98 21.75
#